data_AF-A0A2E4YDD8-F1
#
_entry.id   AF-A0A2E4YDD8-F1
#
_cell.length_a   1.000
_cell.length_b   1.000
_cell.length_c   1.000
_cell.angle_alpha   90.00
_cell.angle_beta   90.00
_cell.angle_gamma   90.00
#
_symmetry.space_group_name_H-M   'P 1'
#
loop_
_entity.id
_entity.type
_entity.pdbx_description
1 polymer ?
#
loop_
_entity_poly.entity_id
_entity_poly.type
_entity_poly.pdbx_seq_one_letter_code
_entity_poly.pdbx_strand_id
1 'polypeptide(L)'
;MYDWCRTYKYDIERFDLATFIDQSKANETEPNSVGWYLYEDKKDFSKQTELLRHELGLMFDSEIRYMGVWDYYPGFIDSLGPHIDRGDIENAVVFMCPRGELVVTLHDPETKQVLETKKLSGNNIMVLYHTKFMHHIEGVGDLVVFGLPQDFDAEMFFRADGKYYKRHTIDYDVDKLLEEVMELYPDDPDKITTFNYFPMSEGHTEYTFTFDPLPDHMRDAIERTTDEKLVPGITYLSDFRNTATSLDIHKDPRWNALGPIPPLLSMVCLDGYTRFYVWTGRNGTKLLDMCLYGPGDVITFDHTEVFHSADSVLKDRRKRNMQCYSYGNETVPFVVQYNDWYKKYRPWVEQFVEENSITDSIDWEQPIFTAYDNYVLASISIVDIEGDIGYVRTYDAHEDNKFEIAMRPHVIDWAEDNGLKPMVKREHDGTVVDYAL
;
A
#
# COMPACT_ATOMS: atom_id res chain seq x y z
N MET A 1 -0.01 6.71 -19.48
CA MET A 1 0.24 8.17 -19.46
C MET A 1 1.29 8.43 -18.39
N TYR A 2 2.13 9.46 -18.50
CA TYR A 2 3.10 9.81 -17.45
C TYR A 2 2.59 11.02 -16.68
N ASP A 3 2.72 10.98 -15.36
CA ASP A 3 2.61 12.16 -14.53
C ASP A 3 3.89 12.98 -14.73
N TRP A 4 3.78 14.25 -15.09
CA TRP A 4 4.98 15.07 -15.24
C TRP A 4 5.57 15.47 -13.88
N CYS A 5 4.72 15.60 -12.87
CA CYS A 5 5.13 15.87 -11.50
C CYS A 5 4.26 15.15 -10.45
N ARG A 6 4.80 15.01 -9.24
CA ARG A 6 4.08 14.52 -8.05
C ARG A 6 4.30 15.47 -6.88
N THR A 7 3.26 15.70 -6.08
CA THR A 7 3.30 16.61 -4.93
C THR A 7 3.05 15.83 -3.65
N TYR A 8 3.81 16.15 -2.61
CA TYR A 8 3.77 15.43 -1.33
C TYR A 8 3.75 16.44 -0.18
N LYS A 9 2.83 16.24 0.79
CA LYS A 9 2.89 16.94 2.10
C LYS A 9 4.21 16.58 2.78
N TYR A 10 5.04 17.55 3.12
CA TYR A 10 6.35 17.31 3.71
C TYR A 10 6.71 18.44 4.68
N ASP A 11 6.96 18.09 5.93
CA ASP A 11 7.35 19.03 6.98
C ASP A 11 8.76 19.54 6.70
N ILE A 12 8.84 20.67 5.98
CA ILE A 12 10.07 21.35 5.57
C ILE A 12 10.60 22.19 6.74
N GLU A 13 9.69 22.77 7.53
CA GLU A 13 10.02 23.65 8.65
C GLU A 13 10.91 22.97 9.70
N ARG A 14 10.75 21.67 9.97
CA ARG A 14 11.62 20.95 10.93
C ARG A 14 13.10 20.95 10.58
N PHE A 15 13.46 21.21 9.33
CA PHE A 15 14.85 21.21 8.86
C PHE A 15 15.50 22.59 8.90
N ASP A 16 14.75 23.63 9.30
CA ASP A 16 15.25 25.00 9.44
C ASP A 16 15.95 25.54 8.17
N LEU A 17 15.45 25.10 6.99
CA LEU A 17 16.04 25.45 5.70
C LEU A 17 16.08 26.96 5.45
N ALA A 18 15.06 27.70 5.91
CA ALA A 18 15.01 29.15 5.79
C ALA A 18 16.18 29.82 6.54
N THR A 19 16.48 29.37 7.76
CA THR A 19 17.60 29.89 8.56
C THR A 19 18.94 29.51 7.93
N PHE A 20 19.07 28.29 7.41
CA PHE A 20 20.26 27.88 6.65
C PHE A 20 20.53 28.78 5.44
N ILE A 21 19.48 29.11 4.69
CA ILE A 21 19.56 30.02 3.53
C ILE A 21 19.98 31.43 3.97
N ASP A 22 19.40 31.96 5.05
CA ASP A 22 19.75 33.29 5.55
C ASP A 22 21.20 33.39 6.03
N GLN A 23 21.69 32.36 6.72
CA GLN A 23 23.09 32.26 7.12
C GLN A 23 24.02 32.20 5.91
N SER A 24 23.63 31.45 4.86
CA SER A 24 24.40 31.33 3.63
C SER A 24 24.45 32.66 2.86
N LYS A 25 23.31 33.37 2.74
CA LYS A 25 23.22 34.73 2.18
C LYS A 25 24.11 35.72 2.92
N ALA A 26 24.09 35.69 4.26
CA ALA A 26 24.86 36.62 5.08
C ALA A 26 26.39 36.41 5.02
N ASN A 27 26.83 35.18 4.71
CA ASN A 27 28.25 34.85 4.59
C ASN A 27 28.84 35.19 3.22
N GLU A 28 27.99 35.54 2.24
CA GLU A 28 28.45 35.88 0.90
C GLU A 28 28.96 37.34 0.86
N THR A 29 30.24 37.50 0.53
CA THR A 29 30.92 38.80 0.62
C THR A 29 30.71 39.69 -0.61
N GLU A 30 30.20 39.15 -1.72
CA GLU A 30 29.93 39.90 -2.96
C GLU A 30 28.62 39.39 -3.61
N PRO A 31 27.55 40.21 -3.67
CA PRO A 31 26.33 39.80 -4.36
C PRO A 31 26.59 39.73 -5.88
N ASN A 32 26.27 38.58 -6.48
CA ASN A 32 26.34 38.40 -7.92
C ASN A 32 25.30 39.27 -8.65
N SER A 33 25.64 39.77 -9.84
CA SER A 33 24.78 40.66 -10.65
C SER A 33 23.47 40.01 -11.16
N VAL A 34 23.28 38.71 -10.93
CA VAL A 34 22.17 37.89 -11.46
C VAL A 34 21.23 37.41 -10.33
N GLY A 35 21.50 37.79 -9.06
CA GLY A 35 20.78 37.32 -7.89
C GLY A 35 21.61 36.36 -7.04
N TRP A 36 21.05 35.94 -5.90
CA TRP A 36 21.69 35.01 -4.98
C TRP A 36 21.36 33.56 -5.34
N TYR A 37 22.37 32.69 -5.34
CA TYR A 37 22.19 31.25 -5.48
C TYR A 37 23.24 30.48 -4.65
N LEU A 38 22.89 29.26 -4.25
CA LEU A 38 23.79 28.30 -3.61
C LEU A 38 23.76 27.01 -4.41
N TYR A 39 24.92 26.37 -4.55
CA TYR A 39 25.03 25.05 -5.17
C TYR A 39 25.93 24.16 -4.33
N GLU A 40 25.44 22.98 -3.96
CA GLU A 40 26.18 21.95 -3.24
C GLU A 40 26.16 20.65 -4.05
N ASP A 41 27.29 19.95 -4.08
CA ASP A 41 27.38 18.58 -4.59
C ASP A 41 27.91 17.62 -3.50
N LYS A 42 28.06 16.33 -3.83
CA LYS A 42 28.53 15.30 -2.90
C LYS A 42 29.77 15.68 -2.06
N LYS A 43 30.68 16.51 -2.59
CA LYS A 43 31.91 16.89 -1.88
C LYS A 43 31.71 18.06 -0.93
N ASP A 44 30.74 18.91 -1.21
CA ASP A 44 30.56 20.22 -0.60
C ASP A 44 29.23 20.35 0.15
N PHE A 45 28.50 19.24 0.37
CA PHE A 45 27.27 19.27 1.12
C PHE A 45 27.45 19.77 2.56
N SER A 46 26.60 20.72 2.94
CA SER A 46 26.53 21.21 4.31
C SER A 46 26.04 20.11 5.26
N LYS A 47 26.58 20.10 6.50
CA LYS A 47 26.09 19.21 7.56
C LYS A 47 24.65 19.55 7.98
N GLN A 48 24.29 20.83 7.87
CA GLN A 48 22.97 21.35 8.22
C GLN A 48 21.86 20.72 7.37
N THR A 49 22.14 20.32 6.12
CA THR A 49 21.16 19.71 5.22
C THR A 49 21.24 18.18 5.19
N GLU A 50 22.15 17.56 5.97
CA GLU A 50 22.41 16.12 5.94
C GLU A 50 21.17 15.28 6.27
N LEU A 51 20.45 15.65 7.33
CA LEU A 51 19.25 14.92 7.74
C LEU A 51 18.16 15.00 6.67
N LEU A 52 17.92 16.18 6.10
CA LEU A 52 16.96 16.38 5.01
C LEU A 52 17.32 15.53 3.79
N ARG A 53 18.58 15.59 3.35
CA ARG A 53 19.05 14.80 2.20
C ARG A 53 18.94 13.30 2.46
N HIS A 54 19.25 12.86 3.68
CA HIS A 54 19.09 11.46 4.08
C HIS A 54 17.63 11.02 3.98
N GLU A 55 16.70 11.81 4.52
CA GLU A 55 15.27 11.48 4.48
C GLU A 55 14.67 11.51 3.06
N LEU A 56 15.05 12.47 2.23
CA LEU A 56 14.67 12.46 0.82
C LEU A 56 15.25 11.25 0.11
N GLY A 57 16.47 10.85 0.45
CA GLY A 57 17.08 9.67 -0.13
C GLY A 57 16.35 8.37 0.24
N LEU A 58 15.87 8.27 1.49
CA LEU A 58 14.98 7.19 1.91
C LEU A 58 13.64 7.25 1.16
N MET A 59 13.08 8.44 0.95
CA MET A 59 11.79 8.64 0.26
C MET A 59 11.79 8.18 -1.18
N PHE A 60 12.86 8.44 -1.91
CA PHE A 60 12.95 8.10 -3.33
C PHE A 60 13.78 6.84 -3.60
N ASP A 61 14.19 6.12 -2.56
CA ASP A 61 15.10 4.98 -2.66
C ASP A 61 16.37 5.30 -3.46
N SER A 62 16.91 6.50 -3.23
CA SER A 62 17.92 7.07 -4.10
C SER A 62 18.88 8.00 -3.37
N GLU A 63 20.12 8.10 -3.82
CA GLU A 63 21.09 9.01 -3.21
C GLU A 63 20.97 10.40 -3.83
N ILE A 64 20.77 11.42 -3.00
CA ILE A 64 20.77 12.83 -3.44
C ILE A 64 22.17 13.25 -3.89
N ARG A 65 22.30 13.66 -5.16
CA ARG A 65 23.61 13.99 -5.77
C ARG A 65 23.97 15.46 -5.77
N TYR A 66 22.97 16.33 -5.80
CA TYR A 66 23.17 17.78 -5.74
C TYR A 66 22.04 18.46 -4.97
N MET A 67 22.33 19.66 -4.50
CA MET A 67 21.35 20.61 -3.99
C MET A 67 21.63 21.97 -4.60
N GLY A 68 20.60 22.65 -5.10
CA GLY A 68 20.67 24.04 -5.56
C GLY A 68 19.65 24.89 -4.82
N VAL A 69 19.99 26.15 -4.58
CA VAL A 69 19.07 27.15 -4.03
C VAL A 69 19.11 28.41 -4.88
N TRP A 70 17.95 28.96 -5.21
CA TRP A 70 17.81 30.22 -5.96
C TRP A 70 16.83 31.14 -5.25
N ASP A 71 17.22 32.41 -5.11
CA ASP A 71 16.35 33.47 -4.58
C ASP A 71 15.53 34.12 -5.71
N TYR A 72 14.24 33.79 -5.77
CA TYR A 72 13.28 34.44 -6.65
C TYR A 72 12.75 35.69 -5.91
N TYR A 73 13.48 36.79 -5.99
CA TYR A 73 13.08 38.06 -5.38
C TYR A 73 12.03 38.80 -6.22
N PRO A 74 11.27 39.77 -5.65
CA PRO A 74 10.31 40.56 -6.42
C PRO A 74 10.94 41.24 -7.63
N GLY A 75 10.44 40.91 -8.84
CA GLY A 75 10.96 41.43 -10.10
C GLY A 75 12.07 40.57 -10.74
N PHE A 76 12.44 39.44 -10.13
CA PHE A 76 13.27 38.43 -10.77
C PHE A 76 12.59 37.91 -12.05
N ILE A 77 13.38 37.74 -13.11
CA ILE A 77 12.93 37.16 -14.38
C ILE A 77 13.87 36.00 -14.67
N ASP A 78 13.32 34.78 -14.67
CA ASP A 78 14.08 33.62 -15.10
C ASP A 78 14.35 33.72 -16.61
N SER A 79 15.61 34.00 -16.94
CA SER A 79 16.07 34.16 -18.32
C SER A 79 16.01 32.86 -19.14
N LEU A 80 15.91 31.69 -18.50
CA LEU A 80 15.78 30.42 -19.19
C LEU A 80 14.39 30.28 -19.83
N GLY A 81 13.35 30.86 -19.21
CA GLY A 81 11.97 30.67 -19.63
C GLY A 81 11.60 29.18 -19.69
N PRO A 82 10.62 28.78 -20.53
CA PRO A 82 10.30 27.37 -20.73
C PRO A 82 11.45 26.56 -21.32
N HIS A 83 11.98 25.60 -20.56
CA HIS A 83 13.12 24.77 -20.95
C HIS A 83 12.95 23.30 -20.51
N ILE A 84 13.78 22.42 -21.09
CA ILE A 84 13.98 21.04 -20.63
C ILE A 84 15.42 20.97 -20.14
N ASP A 85 15.61 20.46 -18.93
CA ASP A 85 16.95 20.29 -18.37
C ASP A 85 17.69 19.15 -19.05
N ARG A 86 19.01 19.27 -19.14
CA ARG A 86 19.85 18.28 -19.82
C ARG A 86 19.96 16.96 -19.06
N GLY A 87 19.86 17.01 -17.73
CA GLY A 87 20.02 15.83 -16.87
C GLY A 87 21.45 15.31 -16.83
N ASP A 88 22.44 16.20 -16.75
CA ASP A 88 23.85 15.81 -16.83
C ASP A 88 24.29 14.98 -15.62
N ILE A 89 23.69 15.18 -14.44
CA ILE A 89 23.98 14.43 -13.20
C ILE A 89 22.74 13.81 -12.54
N GLU A 90 21.56 14.19 -13.01
CA GLU A 90 20.25 13.92 -12.45
C GLU A 90 19.27 13.47 -13.54
N ASN A 91 18.22 12.74 -13.16
CA ASN A 91 17.12 12.36 -14.07
C ASN A 91 15.80 13.03 -13.68
N ALA A 92 15.66 13.37 -12.41
CA ALA A 92 14.50 14.01 -11.82
C ALA A 92 14.93 14.88 -10.66
N VAL A 93 14.05 15.77 -10.22
CA VAL A 93 14.36 16.76 -9.17
C VAL A 93 13.24 16.87 -8.16
N VAL A 94 13.60 17.15 -6.92
CA VAL A 94 12.67 17.50 -5.83
C VAL A 94 12.77 19.00 -5.59
N PHE A 95 11.68 19.72 -5.85
CA PHE A 95 11.52 21.14 -5.58
C PHE A 95 10.86 21.37 -4.22
N MET A 96 11.35 22.38 -3.50
CA MET A 96 10.79 22.88 -2.25
C MET A 96 10.78 24.41 -2.28
N CYS A 97 9.84 25.01 -1.54
CA CYS A 97 9.78 26.45 -1.36
C CYS A 97 9.59 26.77 0.14
N PRO A 98 10.68 26.77 0.94
CA PRO A 98 10.61 27.02 2.39
C PRO A 98 10.10 28.43 2.73
N ARG A 99 10.19 29.39 1.80
CA ARG A 99 9.64 30.75 1.96
C ARG A 99 9.07 31.25 0.65
N GLY A 100 7.90 31.88 0.73
CA GLY A 100 7.22 32.49 -0.41
C GLY A 100 6.26 31.53 -1.11
N GLU A 101 5.94 31.83 -2.36
CA GLU A 101 5.14 31.00 -3.24
C GLU A 101 5.74 31.04 -4.65
N LEU A 102 6.02 29.85 -5.17
CA LEU A 102 6.47 29.65 -6.53
C LEU A 102 5.40 28.92 -7.33
N VAL A 103 5.41 29.15 -8.63
CA VAL A 103 4.50 28.53 -9.58
C VAL A 103 5.34 27.82 -10.62
N VAL A 104 5.14 26.51 -10.75
CA VAL A 104 5.82 25.69 -11.76
C VAL A 104 4.83 25.37 -12.85
N THR A 105 5.19 25.72 -14.08
CA THR A 105 4.31 25.58 -15.25
C THR A 105 4.91 24.61 -16.25
N LEU A 106 4.11 23.63 -16.65
CA LEU A 106 4.39 22.66 -17.69
C LEU A 106 3.99 23.21 -19.06
N HIS A 107 4.84 22.97 -20.06
CA HIS A 107 4.59 23.34 -21.44
C HIS A 107 4.65 22.14 -22.38
N ASP A 108 3.91 22.25 -23.47
CA ASP A 108 4.10 21.41 -24.63
C ASP A 108 5.46 21.74 -25.28
N PRO A 109 6.35 20.76 -25.50
CA PRO A 109 7.71 21.03 -25.95
C PRO A 109 7.76 21.59 -27.38
N GLU A 110 6.77 21.31 -28.22
CA GLU A 110 6.69 21.73 -29.63
C GLU A 110 6.04 23.11 -29.78
N THR A 111 4.89 23.31 -29.14
CA THR A 111 4.04 24.50 -29.29
C THR A 111 4.27 25.56 -28.22
N LYS A 112 4.95 25.21 -27.12
CA LYS A 112 5.14 26.04 -25.91
C LYS A 112 3.86 26.41 -25.18
N GLN A 113 2.72 25.82 -25.56
CA GLN A 113 1.46 26.08 -24.86
C GLN A 113 1.53 25.56 -23.43
N VAL A 114 0.93 26.30 -22.51
CA VAL A 114 0.78 25.85 -21.11
C VAL A 114 -0.16 24.65 -21.08
N LEU A 115 0.32 23.57 -20.49
CA LEU A 115 -0.46 22.33 -20.30
C LEU A 115 -1.03 22.27 -18.89
N GLU A 116 -0.21 22.56 -17.89
CA GLU A 116 -0.60 22.50 -16.48
C GLU A 116 0.28 23.45 -15.65
N THR A 117 -0.22 23.85 -14.48
CA THR A 117 0.50 24.71 -13.54
C THR A 117 0.26 24.23 -12.12
N LYS A 118 1.31 24.20 -11.29
CA LYS A 118 1.23 23.89 -9.86
C LYS A 118 1.89 24.95 -9.00
N LYS A 119 1.26 25.22 -7.85
CA LYS A 119 1.82 26.07 -6.81
C LYS A 119 2.71 25.25 -5.87
N LEU A 120 3.81 25.85 -5.45
CA LEU A 120 4.75 25.30 -4.48
C LEU A 120 4.98 26.33 -3.38
N SER A 121 4.60 25.98 -2.15
CA SER A 121 4.77 26.82 -0.97
C SER A 121 4.71 25.98 0.30
N GLY A 122 5.41 26.46 1.34
CA GLY A 122 5.33 25.92 2.70
C GLY A 122 5.77 24.46 2.79
N ASN A 123 4.98 23.65 3.51
CA ASN A 123 5.25 22.26 3.83
C ASN A 123 4.81 21.28 2.74
N ASN A 124 5.18 21.55 1.49
CA ASN A 124 5.00 20.65 0.36
C ASN A 124 6.27 20.56 -0.48
N ILE A 125 6.52 19.37 -1.02
CA ILE A 125 7.56 19.15 -2.04
C ILE A 125 6.90 18.75 -3.34
N MET A 126 7.54 19.09 -4.45
CA MET A 126 7.15 18.63 -5.78
C MET A 126 8.30 17.89 -6.43
N VAL A 127 8.07 16.66 -6.90
CA VAL A 127 9.04 15.91 -7.68
C VAL A 127 8.69 16.06 -9.15
N LEU A 128 9.67 16.39 -9.99
CA LEU A 128 9.50 16.70 -11.40
C LEU A 128 10.45 15.86 -12.27
N TYR A 129 9.92 15.27 -13.34
CA TYR A 129 10.74 14.62 -14.37
C TYR A 129 11.30 15.65 -15.37
N HIS A 130 12.17 16.53 -14.87
CA HIS A 130 12.58 17.77 -15.53
C HIS A 130 13.42 17.58 -16.82
N THR A 131 13.99 16.38 -17.04
CA THR A 131 14.73 16.02 -18.26
C THR A 131 13.82 15.59 -19.40
N LYS A 132 12.54 15.33 -19.11
CA LYS A 132 11.54 14.89 -20.08
C LYS A 132 10.50 15.96 -20.38
N PHE A 133 10.17 16.78 -19.38
CA PHE A 133 9.08 17.75 -19.47
C PHE A 133 9.57 19.19 -19.49
N MET A 134 9.05 19.95 -20.45
CA MET A 134 9.36 21.37 -20.57
C MET A 134 8.65 22.15 -19.48
N HIS A 135 9.39 22.93 -18.71
CA HIS A 135 8.85 23.67 -17.59
C HIS A 135 9.51 25.03 -17.42
N HIS A 136 8.89 25.89 -16.62
CA HIS A 136 9.52 27.07 -16.05
C HIS A 136 8.96 27.36 -14.66
N ILE A 137 9.62 28.25 -13.93
CA ILE A 137 9.26 28.64 -12.58
C ILE A 137 9.10 30.16 -12.53
N GLU A 138 8.03 30.62 -11.89
CA GLU A 138 7.78 32.03 -11.60
C GLU A 138 7.33 32.22 -10.16
N GLY A 139 7.25 33.46 -9.69
CA GLY A 139 6.79 33.81 -8.34
C GLY A 139 7.86 34.49 -7.50
N VAL A 140 7.66 34.48 -6.17
CA VAL A 140 8.58 35.07 -5.21
C VAL A 140 8.82 34.10 -4.06
N GLY A 141 10.06 33.70 -3.84
CA GLY A 141 10.43 32.76 -2.79
C GLY A 141 11.84 32.19 -2.94
N ASP A 142 12.24 31.35 -1.99
CA ASP A 142 13.47 30.57 -2.12
C ASP A 142 13.13 29.23 -2.77
N LEU A 143 13.65 28.97 -3.97
CA LEU A 143 13.54 27.66 -4.61
C LEU A 143 14.70 26.79 -4.12
N VAL A 144 14.40 25.66 -3.49
CA VAL A 144 15.40 24.62 -3.17
C VAL A 144 15.16 23.42 -4.05
N VAL A 145 16.21 22.92 -4.70
CA VAL A 145 16.16 21.79 -5.62
C VAL A 145 17.13 20.70 -5.18
N PHE A 146 16.68 19.46 -5.12
CA PHE A 146 17.53 18.29 -4.91
C PHE A 146 17.49 17.37 -6.13
N GLY A 147 18.66 16.96 -6.62
CA GLY A 147 18.77 16.04 -7.76
C GLY A 147 18.67 14.58 -7.38
N LEU A 148 17.72 13.89 -8.03
CA LEU A 148 17.69 12.43 -8.09
C LEU A 148 18.60 11.97 -9.24
N PRO A 149 19.46 10.98 -9.01
CA PRO A 149 20.56 10.64 -9.90
C PRO A 149 20.11 10.07 -11.26
N GLN A 150 21.01 10.02 -12.24
CA GLN A 150 20.72 9.46 -13.57
C GLN A 150 20.21 8.01 -13.58
N ASP A 151 20.59 7.20 -12.59
CA ASP A 151 20.14 5.82 -12.41
C ASP A 151 18.81 5.71 -11.64
N PHE A 152 18.22 6.82 -11.21
CA PHE A 152 16.84 6.84 -10.74
C PHE A 152 15.89 6.55 -11.90
N ASP A 153 15.07 5.51 -11.76
CA ASP A 153 14.09 5.10 -12.76
C ASP A 153 12.87 6.03 -12.75
N ALA A 154 13.06 7.24 -13.28
CA ALA A 154 12.01 8.25 -13.39
C ALA A 154 10.85 7.77 -14.26
N GLU A 155 11.10 6.94 -15.28
CA GLU A 155 10.05 6.36 -16.13
C GLU A 155 9.12 5.43 -15.34
N MET A 156 9.66 4.61 -14.44
CA MET A 156 8.86 3.80 -13.53
C MET A 156 8.15 4.69 -12.49
N PHE A 157 8.87 5.62 -11.86
CA PHE A 157 8.31 6.46 -10.80
C PHE A 157 7.15 7.33 -11.28
N PHE A 158 7.26 7.96 -12.45
CA PHE A 158 6.28 8.91 -12.98
C PHE A 158 5.21 8.26 -13.86
N ARG A 159 5.12 6.93 -13.89
CA ARG A 159 4.01 6.27 -14.58
C ARG A 159 2.72 6.52 -13.81
N ALA A 160 1.70 7.10 -14.48
CA ALA A 160 0.43 7.45 -13.86
C ALA A 160 -0.29 6.20 -13.30
N ASP A 161 -0.29 5.13 -14.08
CA ASP A 161 -0.76 3.81 -13.67
C ASP A 161 0.37 2.79 -13.80
N GLY A 162 0.56 1.98 -12.77
CA GLY A 162 1.39 0.80 -12.86
C GLY A 162 0.83 -0.17 -13.89
N LYS A 163 1.67 -1.08 -14.39
CA LYS A 163 1.18 -2.23 -15.15
C LYS A 163 0.38 -3.18 -14.26
N TYR A 164 0.63 -3.13 -12.95
CA TYR A 164 0.13 -4.09 -11.96
C TYR A 164 -0.69 -3.44 -10.85
N TYR A 165 -0.84 -2.12 -10.86
CA TYR A 165 -1.63 -1.37 -9.89
C TYR A 165 -2.25 -0.14 -10.56
N LYS A 166 -3.35 0.36 -9.98
CA LYS A 166 -3.91 1.67 -10.28
C LYS A 166 -3.73 2.58 -9.07
N ARG A 167 -3.48 3.86 -9.31
CA ARG A 167 -3.39 4.86 -8.25
C ARG A 167 -4.55 5.84 -8.38
N HIS A 168 -5.14 6.17 -7.24
CA HIS A 168 -6.25 7.10 -7.12
C HIS A 168 -5.96 8.11 -6.01
N THR A 169 -6.68 9.22 -6.02
CA THR A 169 -6.73 10.16 -4.89
C THR A 169 -8.11 10.05 -4.27
N ILE A 170 -8.17 9.79 -2.97
CA ILE A 170 -9.43 9.57 -2.26
C ILE A 170 -10.33 10.81 -2.33
N ASP A 171 -11.58 10.60 -2.70
CA ASP A 171 -12.66 11.60 -2.64
C ASP A 171 -13.17 11.77 -1.19
N TYR A 172 -12.24 12.11 -0.29
CA TYR A 172 -12.49 12.33 1.12
C TYR A 172 -11.37 13.17 1.77
N ASP A 173 -11.69 13.88 2.85
CA ASP A 173 -10.68 14.57 3.66
C ASP A 173 -9.84 13.52 4.41
N VAL A 174 -8.61 13.29 3.97
CA VAL A 174 -7.73 12.26 4.56
C VAL A 174 -7.47 12.50 6.04
N ASP A 175 -7.35 13.75 6.47
CA ASP A 175 -7.06 14.07 7.87
C ASP A 175 -8.27 13.69 8.73
N LYS A 176 -9.49 13.98 8.24
CA LYS A 176 -10.74 13.51 8.85
C LYS A 176 -10.90 11.99 8.82
N LEU A 177 -10.54 11.34 7.71
CA LEU A 177 -10.61 9.87 7.60
C LEU A 177 -9.69 9.21 8.62
N LEU A 178 -8.47 9.71 8.76
CA LEU A 178 -7.51 9.22 9.75
C LEU A 178 -8.08 9.37 11.16
N GLU A 179 -8.66 10.52 11.51
CA GLU A 179 -9.31 10.74 12.82
C GLU A 179 -10.43 9.73 13.08
N GLU A 180 -11.36 9.56 12.14
CA GLU A 180 -12.51 8.66 12.30
C GLU A 180 -12.05 7.17 12.34
N VAL A 181 -11.06 6.78 11.53
CA VAL A 181 -10.46 5.44 11.59
C VAL A 181 -9.80 5.20 12.95
N MET A 182 -9.23 6.24 13.56
CA MET A 182 -8.65 6.15 14.91
C MET A 182 -9.65 6.05 16.03
N GLU A 183 -10.87 6.53 15.83
CA GLU A 183 -11.97 6.28 16.75
C GLU A 183 -12.49 4.83 16.63
N LEU A 184 -12.50 4.28 15.42
CA LEU A 184 -12.89 2.88 15.16
C LEU A 184 -11.85 1.88 15.68
N TYR A 185 -10.56 2.19 15.47
CA TYR A 185 -9.43 1.34 15.85
C TYR A 185 -8.50 2.11 16.79
N PRO A 186 -8.92 2.33 18.04
CA PRO A 186 -8.12 3.08 19.00
C PRO A 186 -6.80 2.36 19.27
N ASP A 187 -5.77 3.15 19.61
CA ASP A 187 -4.45 2.66 20.01
C ASP A 187 -4.45 2.05 21.43
N ASP A 188 -5.47 1.26 21.72
CA ASP A 188 -5.73 0.64 23.00
C ASP A 188 -5.87 -0.87 22.77
N PRO A 189 -4.84 -1.67 23.11
CA PRO A 189 -4.86 -3.10 22.87
C PRO A 189 -6.02 -3.82 23.57
N ASP A 190 -6.59 -3.22 24.63
CA ASP A 190 -7.76 -3.78 25.34
C ASP A 190 -9.08 -3.54 24.59
N LYS A 191 -9.09 -2.67 23.57
CA LYS A 191 -10.28 -2.33 22.77
C LYS A 191 -10.26 -2.91 21.35
N ILE A 192 -9.17 -3.57 20.95
CA ILE A 192 -9.04 -4.16 19.63
C ILE A 192 -9.57 -5.61 19.67
N THR A 193 -10.61 -5.90 18.87
CA THR A 193 -11.28 -7.20 18.83
C THR A 193 -10.43 -8.33 18.28
N THR A 194 -9.45 -8.05 17.41
CA THR A 194 -8.56 -9.06 16.86
C THR A 194 -7.20 -8.46 16.54
N PHE A 195 -6.20 -8.82 17.33
CA PHE A 195 -4.85 -8.30 17.24
C PHE A 195 -3.90 -9.42 16.80
N ASN A 196 -3.43 -9.37 15.55
CA ASN A 196 -2.45 -10.33 15.05
C ASN A 196 -1.08 -9.66 14.95
N TYR A 197 -0.16 -10.11 15.81
CA TYR A 197 1.26 -9.86 15.64
C TYR A 197 1.81 -10.85 14.61
N PHE A 198 2.20 -10.36 13.44
CA PHE A 198 3.07 -11.15 12.56
C PHE A 198 4.52 -10.80 12.91
N PRO A 199 5.26 -11.68 13.62
CA PRO A 199 6.67 -11.45 13.88
C PRO A 199 7.41 -11.49 12.54
N MET A 200 8.07 -10.39 12.19
CA MET A 200 9.06 -10.35 11.13
C MET A 200 10.46 -10.43 11.75
N SER A 201 11.46 -10.87 10.99
CA SER A 201 12.82 -11.14 11.50
C SER A 201 13.51 -9.92 12.13
N GLU A 202 13.01 -8.71 11.87
CA GLU A 202 13.60 -7.46 12.34
C GLU A 202 12.57 -6.49 12.98
N GLY A 203 11.34 -6.96 13.27
CA GLY A 203 10.30 -6.16 13.94
C GLY A 203 8.91 -6.78 13.91
N HIS A 204 7.90 -5.97 14.23
CA HIS A 204 6.49 -6.39 14.19
C HIS A 204 5.68 -5.44 13.29
N THR A 205 4.89 -6.01 12.39
CA THR A 205 3.74 -5.30 11.79
C THR A 205 2.51 -5.64 12.63
N GLU A 206 1.78 -4.61 13.06
CA GLU A 206 0.55 -4.78 13.81
C GLU A 206 -0.63 -4.72 12.83
N TYR A 207 -1.40 -5.80 12.78
CA TYR A 207 -2.64 -5.83 12.03
C TYR A 207 -3.79 -5.81 13.03
N THR A 208 -4.62 -4.78 12.92
CA THR A 208 -5.93 -4.77 13.56
C THR A 208 -6.93 -5.30 12.55
N PHE A 209 -7.31 -6.57 12.71
CA PHE A 209 -8.39 -7.16 11.93
C PHE A 209 -9.70 -6.81 12.61
N THR A 210 -10.62 -6.24 11.84
CA THR A 210 -11.98 -6.06 12.31
C THR A 210 -12.93 -6.58 11.25
N PHE A 211 -13.82 -7.47 11.66
CA PHE A 211 -14.90 -7.93 10.80
C PHE A 211 -16.08 -6.95 10.77
N ASP A 212 -15.95 -5.83 11.48
CA ASP A 212 -16.96 -4.79 11.49
C ASP A 212 -16.93 -4.03 10.16
N PRO A 213 -18.11 -3.79 9.56
CA PRO A 213 -18.18 -3.01 8.34
C PRO A 213 -17.72 -1.58 8.61
N LEU A 214 -16.95 -1.02 7.68
CA LEU A 214 -16.67 0.41 7.66
C LEU A 214 -17.98 1.21 7.68
N PRO A 215 -18.01 2.37 8.37
CA PRO A 215 -19.11 3.32 8.24
C PRO A 215 -19.43 3.61 6.76
N ASP A 216 -20.71 3.71 6.43
CA ASP A 216 -21.18 3.82 5.04
C ASP A 216 -20.49 4.97 4.29
N HIS A 217 -20.28 6.11 4.93
CA HIS A 217 -19.65 7.27 4.29
C HIS A 217 -18.17 7.05 3.93
N MET A 218 -17.43 6.25 4.71
CA MET A 218 -16.05 5.87 4.40
C MET A 218 -16.01 4.87 3.26
N ARG A 219 -16.86 3.82 3.34
CA ARG A 219 -16.99 2.81 2.30
C ARG A 219 -17.34 3.48 0.98
N ASP A 220 -18.38 4.31 0.97
CA ASP A 220 -18.84 5.01 -0.23
C ASP A 220 -17.76 5.93 -0.81
N ALA A 221 -16.92 6.56 0.02
CA ALA A 221 -15.82 7.38 -0.46
C ALA A 221 -14.75 6.56 -1.19
N ILE A 222 -14.39 5.38 -0.66
CA ILE A 222 -13.42 4.48 -1.29
C ILE A 222 -14.02 3.90 -2.57
N GLU A 223 -15.26 3.40 -2.54
CA GLU A 223 -15.93 2.84 -3.72
C GLU A 223 -16.07 3.86 -4.85
N ARG A 224 -16.40 5.13 -4.53
CA ARG A 224 -16.43 6.21 -5.54
C ARG A 224 -15.05 6.53 -6.09
N THR A 225 -14.02 6.44 -5.25
CA THR A 225 -12.63 6.73 -5.65
C THR A 225 -12.10 5.66 -6.61
N THR A 226 -12.34 4.39 -6.30
CA THR A 226 -11.74 3.26 -7.04
C THR A 226 -12.62 2.76 -8.16
N ASP A 227 -13.91 3.11 -8.17
CA ASP A 227 -14.94 2.48 -9.01
C ASP A 227 -14.97 0.95 -8.78
N GLU A 228 -14.92 0.54 -7.53
CA GLU A 228 -14.95 -0.86 -7.11
C GLU A 228 -15.93 -1.05 -5.95
N LYS A 229 -16.56 -2.23 -5.85
CA LYS A 229 -17.42 -2.57 -4.72
C LYS A 229 -16.62 -3.26 -3.62
N LEU A 230 -16.57 -2.63 -2.45
CA LEU A 230 -15.86 -3.16 -1.30
C LEU A 230 -16.64 -4.34 -0.71
N VAL A 231 -15.88 -5.32 -0.21
CA VAL A 231 -16.46 -6.46 0.48
C VAL A 231 -16.84 -6.07 1.91
N PRO A 232 -18.13 -6.14 2.29
CA PRO A 232 -18.54 -5.75 3.63
C PRO A 232 -17.86 -6.58 4.71
N GLY A 233 -17.33 -5.93 5.75
CA GLY A 233 -16.74 -6.62 6.91
C GLY A 233 -15.39 -7.29 6.65
N ILE A 234 -14.73 -7.03 5.51
CA ILE A 234 -13.35 -7.47 5.27
C ILE A 234 -12.48 -6.24 5.02
N THR A 235 -12.19 -5.52 6.11
CA THR A 235 -11.29 -4.37 6.14
C THR A 235 -10.36 -4.54 7.32
N TYR A 236 -9.09 -4.19 7.15
CA TYR A 236 -8.16 -4.16 8.28
C TYR A 236 -7.24 -2.96 8.21
N LEU A 237 -6.84 -2.51 9.40
CA LEU A 237 -5.86 -1.47 9.57
C LEU A 237 -4.49 -2.11 9.74
N SER A 238 -3.57 -1.80 8.83
CA SER A 238 -2.16 -2.08 9.01
C SER A 238 -1.50 -0.87 9.66
N ASP A 239 -1.02 -1.08 10.88
CA ASP A 239 -0.24 -0.12 11.63
C ASP A 239 1.23 -0.55 11.62
N PHE A 240 2.00 0.11 10.76
CA PHE A 240 3.43 -0.12 10.68
C PHE A 240 4.10 0.72 11.76
N ARG A 241 4.34 0.11 12.91
CA ARG A 241 5.21 0.68 13.95
C ARG A 241 6.68 0.55 13.53
N ASN A 242 7.54 1.40 14.12
CA ASN A 242 8.95 1.71 13.81
C ASN A 242 9.96 0.53 13.65
N THR A 243 9.51 -0.72 13.56
CA THR A 243 10.38 -1.91 13.56
C THR A 243 10.29 -2.76 12.29
N ALA A 244 9.27 -2.61 11.43
CA ALA A 244 9.20 -3.39 10.20
C ALA A 244 10.30 -2.95 9.19
N THR A 245 11.44 -3.64 9.17
CA THR A 245 12.57 -3.35 8.25
C THR A 245 12.73 -4.35 7.11
N SER A 246 12.04 -5.50 7.15
CA SER A 246 12.05 -6.49 6.08
C SER A 246 10.83 -6.36 5.17
N LEU A 247 11.08 -6.28 3.86
CA LEU A 247 10.07 -6.42 2.82
C LEU A 247 9.69 -7.91 2.72
N ASP A 248 8.53 -8.32 3.25
CA ASP A 248 8.01 -9.66 2.97
C ASP A 248 7.42 -9.67 1.56
N ILE A 249 8.12 -10.30 0.63
CA ILE A 249 7.65 -10.47 -0.74
C ILE A 249 6.71 -11.67 -0.75
N HIS A 250 5.43 -11.42 -1.00
CA HIS A 250 4.41 -12.47 -0.97
C HIS A 250 3.37 -12.27 -2.07
N LYS A 251 2.56 -13.30 -2.25
CA LYS A 251 1.27 -13.28 -2.92
C LYS A 251 0.28 -13.77 -1.90
N ASP A 252 -0.88 -13.15 -1.85
CA ASP A 252 -1.91 -13.70 -0.99
C ASP A 252 -2.50 -14.95 -1.65
N PRO A 253 -2.70 -16.02 -0.87
CA PRO A 253 -3.39 -17.17 -1.38
C PRO A 253 -4.84 -16.77 -1.71
N ARG A 254 -5.40 -17.33 -2.78
CA ARG A 254 -6.82 -17.12 -3.12
C ARG A 254 -7.77 -17.63 -2.02
N TRP A 255 -7.25 -18.39 -1.07
CA TRP A 255 -7.94 -18.91 0.11
C TRP A 255 -7.07 -18.73 1.35
N ASN A 256 -7.62 -18.15 2.41
CA ASN A 256 -6.99 -18.15 3.74
C ASN A 256 -8.00 -18.57 4.82
N ALA A 257 -7.63 -18.39 6.09
CA ALA A 257 -8.50 -18.68 7.24
C ALA A 257 -9.83 -17.88 7.22
N LEU A 258 -9.93 -16.82 6.41
CA LEU A 258 -11.13 -16.01 6.22
C LEU A 258 -12.00 -16.50 5.03
N GLY A 259 -11.59 -17.57 4.33
CA GLY A 259 -12.27 -18.12 3.16
C GLY A 259 -11.69 -17.63 1.83
N PRO A 260 -12.48 -17.64 0.74
CA PRO A 260 -12.05 -17.09 -0.54
C PRO A 260 -11.76 -15.59 -0.41
N ILE A 261 -10.52 -15.19 -0.70
CA ILE A 261 -10.13 -13.79 -0.66
C ILE A 261 -10.46 -13.14 -2.01
N PRO A 262 -11.18 -12.01 -2.03
CA PRO A 262 -11.42 -11.24 -3.25
C PRO A 262 -10.08 -10.84 -3.88
N PRO A 263 -9.89 -10.99 -5.21
CA PRO A 263 -8.58 -10.83 -5.82
C PRO A 263 -8.05 -9.39 -5.83
N LEU A 264 -8.92 -8.39 -5.63
CA LEU A 264 -8.53 -6.99 -5.62
C LEU A 264 -8.42 -6.45 -4.19
N LEU A 265 -7.34 -5.71 -3.97
CA LEU A 265 -7.05 -5.05 -2.71
C LEU A 265 -6.85 -3.56 -2.95
N SER A 266 -7.63 -2.75 -2.23
CA SER A 266 -7.46 -1.30 -2.14
C SER A 266 -6.68 -0.96 -0.88
N MET A 267 -5.46 -0.43 -0.99
CA MET A 267 -4.71 0.12 0.14
C MET A 267 -4.86 1.64 0.17
N VAL A 268 -5.56 2.14 1.18
CA VAL A 268 -5.75 3.56 1.46
C VAL A 268 -4.66 4.02 2.41
N CYS A 269 -3.80 4.94 1.98
CA CYS A 269 -2.77 5.50 2.86
C CYS A 269 -3.35 6.63 3.69
N LEU A 270 -3.36 6.45 5.01
CA LEU A 270 -3.94 7.39 5.97
C LEU A 270 -2.88 8.29 6.59
N ASP A 271 -1.68 7.74 6.84
CA ASP A 271 -0.57 8.48 7.46
C ASP A 271 0.79 7.97 6.98
N GLY A 272 1.73 8.91 6.84
CA GLY A 272 3.08 8.71 6.32
C GLY A 272 3.15 8.30 4.85
N TYR A 273 4.34 7.88 4.41
CA TYR A 273 4.60 7.46 3.03
C TYR A 273 4.99 5.99 2.98
N THR A 274 4.44 5.29 1.99
CA THR A 274 4.66 3.87 1.74
C THR A 274 5.15 3.66 0.31
N ARG A 275 6.14 2.78 0.12
CA ARG A 275 6.54 2.30 -1.21
C ARG A 275 5.94 0.92 -1.41
N PHE A 276 5.17 0.77 -2.47
CA PHE A 276 4.64 -0.50 -2.94
C PHE A 276 5.53 -1.01 -4.07
N TYR A 277 5.90 -2.27 -4.01
CA TYR A 277 6.78 -2.92 -4.97
C TYR A 277 6.09 -4.13 -5.59
N VAL A 278 6.29 -4.34 -6.88
CA VAL A 278 5.84 -5.53 -7.60
C VAL A 278 7.04 -6.29 -8.15
N TRP A 279 7.06 -7.60 -7.94
CA TRP A 279 8.22 -8.45 -8.21
C TRP A 279 7.89 -9.57 -9.20
N THR A 280 8.92 -10.12 -9.84
CA THR A 280 8.79 -11.34 -10.66
C THR A 280 8.55 -12.61 -9.84
N GLY A 281 8.88 -12.62 -8.55
CA GLY A 281 8.84 -13.81 -7.71
C GLY A 281 9.21 -13.53 -6.25
N ARG A 282 8.90 -14.48 -5.35
CA ARG A 282 9.16 -14.42 -3.89
C ARG A 282 10.61 -14.08 -3.53
N ASN A 283 11.58 -14.52 -4.33
CA ASN A 283 13.00 -14.30 -4.08
C ASN A 283 13.52 -12.92 -4.53
N GLY A 284 12.63 -11.99 -4.90
CA GLY A 284 13.00 -10.61 -5.25
C GLY A 284 13.92 -10.48 -6.46
N THR A 285 13.91 -11.46 -7.37
CA THR A 285 14.92 -11.54 -8.45
C THR A 285 14.87 -10.37 -9.42
N LYS A 286 13.71 -9.72 -9.58
CA LYS A 286 13.57 -8.50 -10.38
C LYS A 286 12.34 -7.68 -9.95
N LEU A 287 12.56 -6.38 -9.76
CA LEU A 287 11.51 -5.39 -9.61
C LEU A 287 10.83 -5.14 -10.97
N LEU A 288 9.50 -5.22 -10.99
CA LEU A 288 8.66 -5.02 -12.17
C LEU A 288 7.97 -3.66 -12.18
N ASP A 289 7.59 -3.17 -11.01
CA ASP A 289 6.89 -1.91 -10.83
C ASP A 289 7.06 -1.40 -9.40
N MET A 290 6.89 -0.10 -9.22
CA MET A 290 6.97 0.56 -7.92
C MET A 290 6.02 1.75 -7.87
N CYS A 291 5.40 1.97 -6.72
CA CYS A 291 4.62 3.17 -6.42
C CYS A 291 5.04 3.75 -5.07
N LEU A 292 5.42 5.03 -5.04
CA LEU A 292 5.43 5.82 -3.82
C LEU A 292 4.06 6.50 -3.67
N TYR A 293 3.40 6.23 -2.56
CA TYR A 293 2.09 6.78 -2.23
C TYR A 293 2.06 7.26 -0.78
N GLY A 294 1.24 8.27 -0.50
CA GLY A 294 1.15 8.95 0.78
C GLY A 294 -0.28 9.28 1.17
N PRO A 295 -0.49 10.13 2.19
CA PRO A 295 -1.80 10.33 2.78
C PRO A 295 -2.80 10.84 1.73
N GLY A 296 -3.89 10.09 1.55
CA GLY A 296 -4.97 10.37 0.61
C GLY A 296 -4.83 9.65 -0.73
N ASP A 297 -3.71 8.97 -0.98
CA ASP A 297 -3.60 8.06 -2.12
C ASP A 297 -4.27 6.72 -1.80
N VAL A 298 -4.91 6.13 -2.82
CA VAL A 298 -5.40 4.75 -2.82
C VAL A 298 -4.70 3.99 -3.93
N ILE A 299 -4.07 2.86 -3.61
CA ILE A 299 -3.57 1.94 -4.63
C ILE A 299 -4.49 0.72 -4.72
N THR A 300 -4.90 0.33 -5.93
CA THR A 300 -5.65 -0.91 -6.17
C THR A 300 -4.84 -1.86 -7.03
N PHE A 301 -4.77 -3.14 -6.65
CA PHE A 301 -4.02 -4.16 -7.38
C PHE A 301 -4.58 -5.56 -7.14
N ASP A 302 -4.24 -6.49 -8.04
CA ASP A 302 -4.57 -7.90 -7.86
C ASP A 302 -3.52 -8.60 -7.00
N HIS A 303 -3.77 -8.65 -5.69
CA HIS A 303 -2.84 -9.16 -4.69
C HIS A 303 -2.65 -10.70 -4.74
N THR A 304 -3.47 -11.40 -5.53
CA THR A 304 -3.34 -12.86 -5.77
C THR A 304 -2.49 -13.17 -7.00
N GLU A 305 -2.45 -12.26 -7.98
CA GLU A 305 -1.73 -12.46 -9.24
C GLU A 305 -0.30 -11.90 -9.24
N VAL A 306 0.04 -10.98 -8.35
CA VAL A 306 1.35 -10.31 -8.34
C VAL A 306 2.10 -10.49 -7.04
N PHE A 307 3.39 -10.88 -7.13
CA PHE A 307 4.26 -10.83 -5.95
C PHE A 307 4.47 -9.39 -5.59
N HIS A 308 4.16 -9.03 -4.35
CA HIS A 308 4.22 -7.67 -3.89
C HIS A 308 4.83 -7.59 -2.51
N SER A 309 5.28 -6.39 -2.18
CA SER A 309 5.67 -6.01 -0.83
C SER A 309 5.46 -4.51 -0.67
N ALA A 310 5.38 -4.07 0.58
CA ALA A 310 5.31 -2.67 0.90
C ALA A 310 6.34 -2.36 1.99
N ASP A 311 7.02 -1.22 1.87
CA ASP A 311 7.80 -0.68 2.98
C ASP A 311 7.50 0.78 3.27
N SER A 312 8.04 1.13 4.42
CA SER A 312 7.94 2.37 5.11
C SER A 312 9.08 3.30 4.70
N VAL A 313 8.76 4.49 4.18
CA VAL A 313 9.80 5.46 3.81
C VAL A 313 10.59 6.00 5.03
N LEU A 314 9.90 6.46 6.07
CA LEU A 314 10.53 7.08 7.26
C LEU A 314 10.37 6.21 8.51
N LYS A 315 11.37 5.38 8.84
CA LYS A 315 11.25 4.34 9.88
C LYS A 315 10.97 4.85 11.30
N ASP A 316 11.13 6.15 11.53
CA ASP A 316 10.91 6.82 12.81
C ASP A 316 9.47 7.32 13.03
N ARG A 317 8.64 7.28 11.98
CA ARG A 317 7.23 7.69 12.03
C ARG A 317 6.29 6.51 11.87
N ARG A 318 5.24 6.50 12.71
CA ARG A 318 4.09 5.60 12.58
C ARG A 318 3.46 5.78 11.20
N LYS A 319 2.98 4.69 10.60
CA LYS A 319 2.18 4.74 9.38
C LYS A 319 0.98 3.84 9.48
N ARG A 320 -0.08 4.28 8.80
CA ARG A 320 -1.34 3.57 8.78
C ARG A 320 -1.84 3.46 7.37
N ASN A 321 -2.08 2.22 6.96
CA ASN A 321 -2.74 1.90 5.71
C ASN A 321 -3.99 1.11 6.05
N MET A 322 -5.13 1.54 5.53
CA MET A 322 -6.37 0.78 5.61
C MET A 322 -6.49 -0.07 4.35
N GLN A 323 -6.64 -1.38 4.53
CA GLN A 323 -6.70 -2.34 3.45
C GLN A 323 -8.13 -2.84 3.30
N CYS A 324 -8.71 -2.63 2.12
CA CYS A 324 -10.10 -2.95 1.80
C CYS A 324 -10.14 -3.90 0.61
N TYR A 325 -10.71 -5.09 0.80
CA TYR A 325 -10.89 -6.01 -0.32
C TYR A 325 -12.07 -5.59 -1.20
N SER A 326 -11.95 -5.84 -2.50
CA SER A 326 -13.02 -5.60 -3.47
C SER A 326 -13.11 -6.76 -4.46
N TYR A 327 -14.30 -6.95 -5.04
CA TYR A 327 -14.47 -7.85 -6.19
C TYR A 327 -14.39 -7.10 -7.53
N GLY A 328 -13.94 -5.84 -7.50
CA GLY A 328 -14.01 -4.93 -8.64
C GLY A 328 -15.44 -4.50 -8.97
N ASN A 329 -15.69 -4.31 -10.28
CA ASN A 329 -17.01 -3.94 -10.82
C ASN A 329 -17.91 -5.15 -11.09
N GLU A 330 -17.45 -6.36 -10.78
CA GLU A 330 -18.28 -7.55 -10.89
C GLU A 330 -19.23 -7.61 -9.69
N THR A 331 -20.53 -7.75 -9.94
CA THR A 331 -21.48 -8.12 -8.90
C THR A 331 -21.09 -9.48 -8.34
N VAL A 332 -20.55 -9.52 -7.13
CA VAL A 332 -20.29 -10.77 -6.43
C VAL A 332 -21.29 -10.96 -5.30
N PRO A 333 -21.86 -12.16 -5.11
CA PRO A 333 -23.15 -12.28 -4.44
C PRO A 333 -23.11 -12.47 -2.90
N PHE A 334 -21.96 -12.49 -2.20
CA PHE A 334 -21.86 -13.47 -1.12
C PHE A 334 -21.27 -13.14 0.28
N VAL A 335 -21.12 -11.89 0.72
CA VAL A 335 -20.61 -11.65 2.11
C VAL A 335 -21.68 -11.23 3.13
N VAL A 336 -22.87 -10.82 2.69
CA VAL A 336 -23.93 -10.37 3.60
C VAL A 336 -24.63 -11.52 4.37
N GLN A 337 -24.37 -12.79 4.03
CA GLN A 337 -25.11 -13.94 4.62
C GLN A 337 -24.45 -14.62 5.82
N TYR A 338 -23.18 -14.37 6.16
CA TYR A 338 -22.48 -15.14 7.21
C TYR A 338 -23.19 -15.08 8.58
N ASN A 339 -23.58 -13.87 9.02
CA ASN A 339 -24.17 -13.68 10.35
C ASN A 339 -25.62 -14.20 10.48
N ASP A 340 -26.44 -14.04 9.44
CA ASP A 340 -27.83 -14.50 9.46
C ASP A 340 -27.94 -16.01 9.18
N TRP A 341 -27.05 -16.55 8.35
CA TRP A 341 -26.95 -17.98 8.09
C TRP A 341 -26.41 -18.72 9.32
N TYR A 342 -25.31 -18.25 9.94
CA TYR A 342 -24.76 -18.88 11.14
C TYR A 342 -25.81 -18.98 12.25
N LYS A 343 -26.56 -17.90 12.50
CA LYS A 343 -27.69 -17.92 13.46
C LYS A 343 -28.79 -18.91 13.08
N LYS A 344 -29.07 -19.07 11.80
CA LYS A 344 -30.14 -19.95 11.29
C LYS A 344 -29.76 -21.44 11.34
N TYR A 345 -28.50 -21.80 11.06
CA TYR A 345 -28.09 -23.19 10.85
C TYR A 345 -27.20 -23.76 11.96
N ARG A 346 -26.62 -22.93 12.85
CA ARG A 346 -25.85 -23.39 14.01
C ARG A 346 -26.56 -24.47 14.85
N PRO A 347 -27.85 -24.36 15.20
CA PRO A 347 -28.52 -25.40 15.98
C PRO A 347 -28.54 -26.77 15.29
N TRP A 348 -28.59 -26.78 13.96
CA TRP A 348 -28.57 -28.02 13.18
C TRP A 348 -27.17 -28.63 13.10
N VAL A 349 -26.12 -27.80 12.97
CA VAL A 349 -24.73 -28.27 13.04
C VAL A 349 -24.41 -28.83 14.42
N GLU A 350 -24.84 -28.16 15.49
CA GLU A 350 -24.71 -28.65 16.87
C GLU A 350 -25.42 -30.00 17.05
N GLN A 351 -26.63 -30.15 16.50
CA GLN A 351 -27.37 -31.41 16.52
C GLN A 351 -26.63 -32.52 15.74
N PHE A 352 -26.10 -32.24 14.56
CA PHE A 352 -25.35 -33.22 13.77
C PHE A 352 -24.09 -33.71 14.50
N VAL A 353 -23.36 -32.80 15.15
CA VAL A 353 -22.18 -33.10 15.96
C VAL A 353 -22.54 -34.01 17.13
N GLU A 354 -23.64 -33.71 17.81
CA GLU A 354 -24.16 -34.52 18.91
C GLU A 354 -24.61 -35.91 18.44
N GLU A 355 -25.38 -35.99 17.35
CA GLU A 355 -25.91 -37.24 16.79
C GLU A 355 -24.81 -38.18 16.29
N ASN A 356 -23.69 -37.64 15.79
CA ASN A 356 -22.58 -38.43 15.28
C ASN A 356 -21.46 -38.64 16.32
N SER A 357 -21.68 -38.22 17.56
CA SER A 357 -20.70 -38.36 18.64
C SER A 357 -19.32 -37.82 18.26
N ILE A 358 -19.29 -36.68 17.55
CA ILE A 358 -18.04 -36.00 17.18
C ILE A 358 -17.51 -35.34 18.46
N THR A 359 -16.59 -36.02 19.15
CA THR A 359 -16.08 -35.61 20.46
C THR A 359 -14.83 -34.73 20.41
N ASP A 360 -14.22 -34.61 19.24
CA ASP A 360 -13.01 -33.79 19.07
C ASP A 360 -13.36 -32.31 19.01
N SER A 361 -12.42 -31.47 19.46
CA SER A 361 -12.62 -30.04 19.63
C SER A 361 -12.98 -29.35 18.31
N ILE A 362 -14.28 -29.17 18.07
CA ILE A 362 -14.77 -28.26 17.05
C ILE A 362 -14.46 -26.86 17.54
N ASP A 363 -13.57 -26.18 16.83
CA ASP A 363 -13.35 -24.75 17.04
C ASP A 363 -14.54 -23.98 16.46
N TRP A 364 -15.54 -23.75 17.32
CA TRP A 364 -16.76 -23.02 16.97
C TRP A 364 -16.53 -21.54 16.67
N GLU A 365 -15.32 -21.02 16.90
CA GLU A 365 -14.94 -19.65 16.59
C GLU A 365 -14.45 -19.49 15.13
N GLN A 366 -14.15 -20.58 14.40
CA GLN A 366 -13.67 -20.53 13.01
C GLN A 366 -14.34 -21.51 12.01
N PRO A 367 -15.68 -21.65 11.94
CA PRO A 367 -16.28 -22.43 10.87
C PRO A 367 -16.18 -21.71 9.50
N ILE A 368 -15.51 -22.35 8.53
CA ILE A 368 -15.38 -21.84 7.16
C ILE A 368 -16.64 -22.19 6.36
N PHE A 369 -17.62 -21.27 6.33
CA PHE A 369 -18.77 -21.39 5.44
C PHE A 369 -18.43 -20.83 4.06
N THR A 370 -18.84 -21.52 3.00
CA THR A 370 -18.66 -21.05 1.62
C THR A 370 -19.96 -21.25 0.88
N ALA A 371 -20.48 -20.20 0.24
CA ALA A 371 -21.68 -20.31 -0.54
C ALA A 371 -21.38 -20.00 -2.01
N TYR A 372 -21.85 -20.89 -2.89
CA TYR A 372 -21.75 -20.78 -4.33
C TYR A 372 -23.15 -20.55 -4.91
N ASP A 373 -23.22 -20.10 -6.17
CA ASP A 373 -24.40 -19.58 -6.89
C ASP A 373 -25.72 -20.36 -6.80
N ASN A 374 -25.79 -21.55 -6.20
CA ASN A 374 -27.03 -22.25 -5.82
C ASN A 374 -26.90 -23.19 -4.58
N TYR A 375 -25.84 -23.10 -3.76
CA TYR A 375 -25.64 -23.97 -2.60
C TYR A 375 -24.84 -23.27 -1.49
N VAL A 376 -25.26 -23.43 -0.24
CA VAL A 376 -24.47 -23.02 0.94
C VAL A 376 -23.81 -24.25 1.55
N LEU A 377 -22.47 -24.29 1.55
CA LEU A 377 -21.66 -25.34 2.16
C LEU A 377 -21.27 -24.96 3.60
N ALA A 378 -21.63 -25.81 4.56
CA ALA A 378 -20.94 -25.90 5.85
C ALA A 378 -19.90 -27.00 5.78
N SER A 379 -18.63 -26.67 5.98
CA SER A 379 -17.52 -27.62 5.94
C SER A 379 -17.05 -27.91 7.36
N ILE A 380 -17.17 -29.16 7.84
CA ILE A 380 -16.56 -29.61 9.10
C ILE A 380 -15.36 -30.48 8.76
N SER A 381 -14.16 -30.03 9.13
CA SER A 381 -12.94 -30.83 8.96
C SER A 381 -12.56 -31.50 10.28
N ILE A 382 -12.59 -32.83 10.32
CA ILE A 382 -12.12 -33.63 11.46
C ILE A 382 -10.73 -34.16 11.13
N VAL A 383 -9.77 -33.91 12.01
CA VAL A 383 -8.42 -34.47 11.90
C VAL A 383 -8.30 -35.63 12.87
N ASP A 384 -8.13 -36.85 12.35
CA ASP A 384 -7.91 -38.07 13.12
C ASP A 384 -6.46 -38.53 12.95
N ILE A 385 -5.78 -38.95 14.02
CA ILE A 385 -4.36 -39.34 13.97
C ILE A 385 -4.23 -40.78 14.48
N GLU A 386 -3.94 -41.71 13.56
CA GLU A 386 -3.60 -43.10 13.92
C GLU A 386 -2.11 -43.36 13.65
N GLY A 387 -1.30 -43.39 14.70
CA GLY A 387 0.14 -43.59 14.58
C GLY A 387 0.83 -42.35 13.99
N ASP A 388 1.63 -42.53 12.94
CA ASP A 388 2.34 -41.43 12.24
C ASP A 388 1.54 -40.86 11.05
N ILE A 389 0.27 -41.23 10.91
CA ILE A 389 -0.59 -40.86 9.76
C ILE A 389 -1.73 -39.97 10.26
N GLY A 390 -1.85 -38.79 9.66
CA GLY A 390 -2.99 -37.88 9.87
C GLY A 390 -4.04 -38.07 8.79
N TYR A 391 -5.30 -38.18 9.19
CA TYR A 391 -6.47 -38.22 8.32
C TYR A 391 -7.25 -36.93 8.45
N VAL A 392 -7.65 -36.33 7.33
CA VAL A 392 -8.57 -35.17 7.32
C VAL A 392 -9.88 -35.59 6.65
N ARG A 393 -10.99 -35.61 7.39
CA ARG A 393 -12.34 -35.80 6.84
C ARG A 393 -13.06 -34.47 6.79
N THR A 394 -13.48 -34.06 5.60
CA THR A 394 -14.30 -32.84 5.41
C THR A 394 -15.74 -33.24 5.12
N TYR A 395 -16.71 -32.71 5.88
CA TYR A 395 -18.14 -32.91 5.67
C TYR A 395 -18.75 -31.61 5.13
N ASP A 396 -19.32 -31.64 3.93
CA ASP A 396 -19.96 -30.48 3.32
C ASP A 396 -21.49 -30.59 3.41
N ALA A 397 -22.15 -29.71 4.15
CA ALA A 397 -23.60 -29.68 4.25
C ALA A 397 -24.24 -29.01 3.03
N HIS A 398 -25.25 -29.63 2.42
CA HIS A 398 -26.05 -29.07 1.33
C HIS A 398 -27.47 -28.68 1.77
N GLU A 399 -28.12 -27.77 1.03
CA GLU A 399 -29.51 -27.31 1.32
C GLU A 399 -30.57 -28.44 1.31
N ASP A 400 -30.24 -29.61 0.78
CA ASP A 400 -31.10 -30.81 0.76
C ASP A 400 -30.82 -31.81 1.89
N ASN A 401 -30.10 -31.39 2.95
CA ASN A 401 -29.69 -32.20 4.09
C ASN A 401 -28.78 -33.39 3.74
N LYS A 402 -28.04 -33.33 2.63
CA LYS A 402 -27.00 -34.32 2.33
C LYS A 402 -25.63 -33.78 2.69
N PHE A 403 -24.81 -34.64 3.28
CA PHE A 403 -23.39 -34.41 3.43
C PHE A 403 -22.67 -35.12 2.29
N GLU A 404 -21.94 -34.36 1.46
CA GLU A 404 -20.96 -34.93 0.54
C GLU A 404 -19.54 -34.70 1.11
N ILE A 405 -18.64 -35.65 0.87
CA ILE A 405 -17.23 -35.52 1.27
C ILE A 405 -16.48 -34.92 0.07
N ALA A 406 -16.12 -33.64 0.13
CA ALA A 406 -15.31 -33.00 -0.90
C ALA A 406 -13.89 -32.68 -0.43
N MET A 407 -12.95 -32.77 -1.38
CA MET A 407 -11.57 -32.34 -1.20
C MET A 407 -11.46 -30.86 -1.53
N ARG A 408 -10.80 -30.07 -0.68
CA ARG A 408 -10.50 -28.67 -1.00
C ARG A 408 -9.03 -28.52 -1.45
N PRO A 409 -8.74 -27.72 -2.49
CA PRO A 409 -7.39 -27.53 -3.03
C PRO A 409 -6.34 -27.09 -1.99
N HIS A 410 -6.72 -26.29 -0.99
CA HIS A 410 -5.78 -25.73 0.01
C HIS A 410 -5.12 -26.79 0.92
N VAL A 411 -5.73 -27.96 1.13
CA VAL A 411 -5.10 -29.06 1.90
C VAL A 411 -4.00 -29.72 1.08
N ILE A 412 -4.16 -29.77 -0.24
CA ILE A 412 -3.15 -30.27 -1.18
C ILE A 412 -1.99 -29.28 -1.22
N ASP A 413 -2.29 -27.98 -1.39
CA ASP A 413 -1.27 -26.92 -1.47
C ASP A 413 -0.43 -26.87 -0.17
N TRP A 414 -1.08 -26.92 1.01
CA TRP A 414 -0.37 -26.96 2.30
C TRP A 414 0.49 -28.23 2.46
N ALA A 415 0.00 -29.38 2.05
CA ALA A 415 0.75 -30.64 2.12
C ALA A 415 1.99 -30.61 1.20
N GLU A 416 1.83 -30.11 -0.02
CA GLU A 416 2.93 -29.94 -0.98
C GLU A 416 3.97 -28.93 -0.47
N ASP A 417 3.53 -27.81 0.10
CA ASP A 417 4.40 -26.79 0.70
C ASP A 417 5.21 -27.31 1.90
N ASN A 418 4.74 -28.37 2.58
CA ASN A 418 5.42 -29.02 3.71
C ASN A 418 6.13 -30.34 3.33
N GLY A 419 6.23 -30.65 2.05
CA GLY A 419 6.92 -31.86 1.56
C GLY A 419 6.20 -33.18 1.85
N LEU A 420 4.93 -33.11 2.25
CA LEU A 420 4.05 -34.27 2.41
C LEU A 420 3.50 -34.69 1.05
N LYS A 421 3.25 -35.99 0.89
CA LYS A 421 2.66 -36.54 -0.35
C LYS A 421 1.24 -36.99 -0.05
N PRO A 422 0.21 -36.30 -0.57
CA PRO A 422 -1.16 -36.73 -0.35
C PRO A 422 -1.36 -38.15 -0.92
N MET A 423 -1.73 -39.09 -0.04
CA MET A 423 -2.09 -40.45 -0.44
C MET A 423 -3.62 -40.57 -0.47
N VAL A 424 -4.16 -40.71 -1.68
CA VAL A 424 -5.59 -41.01 -1.90
C VAL A 424 -5.82 -42.51 -1.75
N LYS A 425 -6.67 -42.92 -0.79
CA LYS A 425 -7.20 -44.30 -0.70
C LYS A 425 -8.57 -44.37 -1.39
N ARG A 426 -8.87 -45.48 -2.08
CA ARG A 426 -9.98 -45.57 -3.03
C ARG A 426 -11.25 -46.22 -2.43
N GLU A 427 -12.37 -45.55 -2.69
CA GLU A 427 -13.80 -45.93 -2.82
C GLU A 427 -14.41 -47.03 -1.92
N HIS A 428 -15.42 -46.63 -1.14
CA HIS A 428 -16.61 -47.46 -0.93
C HIS A 428 -17.79 -46.78 -1.66
N ASP A 429 -18.39 -47.48 -2.62
CA ASP A 429 -19.64 -47.10 -3.30
C ASP A 429 -19.62 -45.76 -4.08
N GLY A 430 -18.48 -45.42 -4.67
CA GLY A 430 -18.36 -44.25 -5.56
C GLY A 430 -18.33 -42.89 -4.85
N THR A 431 -18.27 -42.88 -3.52
CA THR A 431 -18.00 -41.69 -2.71
C THR A 431 -16.59 -41.85 -2.12
N VAL A 432 -15.77 -40.80 -2.17
CA VAL A 432 -14.37 -40.88 -1.69
C VAL A 432 -14.37 -40.87 -0.16
N VAL A 433 -13.69 -41.85 0.45
CA VAL A 433 -13.64 -42.04 1.90
C VAL A 433 -12.16 -42.15 2.30
N ASP A 434 -11.72 -41.18 3.09
CA ASP A 434 -10.41 -41.05 3.76
C ASP A 434 -9.17 -40.68 2.90
N TYR A 435 -8.53 -39.57 3.31
CA TYR A 435 -7.20 -39.14 2.85
C TYR A 435 -6.19 -39.32 3.98
N ALA A 436 -5.05 -39.92 3.65
CA ALA A 436 -3.89 -40.00 4.53
C ALA A 436 -2.84 -38.98 4.05
N LEU A 437 -2.38 -38.12 4.96
CA LEU A 437 -1.27 -37.18 4.73
C LEU A 437 0.07 -37.77 5.17
#